data_AF-A0A946Y7G9-F1
#
_entry.id   AF-A0A946Y7G9-F1
#
_cell.length_a   1.000
_cell.length_b   1.000
_cell.length_c   1.000
_cell.angle_alpha   90.00
_cell.angle_beta   90.00
_cell.angle_gamma   90.00
#
_symmetry.space_group_name_H-M   'P 1'
#
loop_
_entity.id
_entity.type
_entity.pdbx_description
1 polymer ?
#
loop_
_entity_poly.entity_id
_entity_poly.type
_entity_poly.pdbx_seq_one_letter_code
_entity_poly.pdbx_strand_id
1 'polypeptide(L)'
;NDGDLDIFHVNGFDAAFVDPKFLDDQVRYFESQGDGTFVERATAMGLTSTGQGRGVACFDADRDGDIDIYVSNNEHLVDSDNFYVNNLSTDNHYLAVRLRDCGLNTACLGARIELSANGTTQIREIRAGSNFVSQNPAEAHFGLGSASVVDLAIRWPDGSRSEFAAIGVDRLLELSPAP
;
A
#
# COMPACT_ATOMS: atom_id res chain seq x y z
N ASN A 1 9.62 0.32 -4.02
CA ASN A 1 10.33 0.30 -2.72
C ASN A 1 11.45 1.34 -2.60
N ASP A 2 11.39 2.43 -3.36
CA ASP A 2 12.38 3.52 -3.34
C ASP A 2 12.27 4.46 -2.13
N GLY A 3 11.18 4.38 -1.38
CA GLY A 3 10.94 5.18 -0.17
C GLY A 3 9.83 6.21 -0.35
N ASP A 4 9.36 6.40 -1.57
CA ASP A 4 8.28 7.32 -1.91
C ASP A 4 6.94 6.59 -2.04
N LEU A 5 5.85 7.30 -1.76
CA LEU A 5 4.49 6.77 -1.92
C LEU A 5 3.95 7.19 -3.29
N ASP A 6 3.61 6.19 -4.09
CA ASP A 6 2.92 6.36 -5.36
C ASP A 6 1.40 6.45 -5.19
N ILE A 7 0.71 6.80 -6.28
CA ILE A 7 -0.75 6.81 -6.34
C ILE A 7 -1.21 5.86 -7.43
N PHE A 8 -2.03 4.89 -7.05
CA PHE A 8 -2.80 4.08 -8.00
C PHE A 8 -4.29 4.45 -7.90
N HIS A 9 -4.95 4.59 -9.05
CA HIS A 9 -6.32 5.07 -9.14
C HIS A 9 -7.12 4.26 -10.15
N VAL A 10 -8.34 3.91 -9.77
CA VAL A 10 -9.32 3.23 -10.61
C VAL A 10 -10.55 4.12 -10.81
N ASN A 11 -11.13 4.08 -12.01
CA ASN A 11 -12.29 4.90 -12.35
C ASN A 11 -13.58 4.08 -12.24
N GLY A 12 -14.58 4.63 -11.56
CA GLY A 12 -15.93 4.06 -11.49
C GLY A 12 -16.97 5.04 -12.02
N PHE A 13 -17.90 4.57 -12.85
CA PHE A 13 -18.97 5.38 -13.43
C PHE A 13 -20.35 4.73 -13.30
N ASP A 14 -21.43 5.47 -13.50
CA ASP A 14 -22.75 4.86 -13.68
C ASP A 14 -22.99 4.61 -15.16
N ALA A 15 -23.06 3.34 -15.55
CA ALA A 15 -23.24 2.91 -16.93
C ALA A 15 -24.50 3.49 -17.60
N ALA A 16 -25.54 3.81 -16.83
CA ALA A 16 -26.77 4.39 -17.37
C ALA A 16 -26.61 5.87 -17.79
N PHE A 17 -25.55 6.54 -17.31
CA PHE A 17 -25.33 7.98 -17.50
C PHE A 17 -23.88 8.33 -17.87
N VAL A 18 -23.10 7.35 -18.32
CA VAL A 18 -21.67 7.54 -18.58
C VAL A 18 -21.46 8.31 -19.89
N ASP A 19 -20.65 9.37 -19.83
CA ASP A 19 -20.06 9.98 -21.02
C ASP A 19 -19.13 8.93 -21.66
N PRO A 20 -19.31 8.57 -22.95
CA PRO A 20 -18.56 7.49 -23.59
C PRO A 20 -17.04 7.58 -23.42
N LYS A 21 -16.48 8.78 -23.21
CA LYS A 21 -15.04 8.95 -22.95
C LYS A 21 -14.54 8.20 -21.70
N PHE A 22 -15.41 7.87 -20.75
CA PHE A 22 -15.03 7.17 -19.52
C PHE A 22 -15.09 5.64 -19.65
N LEU A 23 -15.70 5.12 -20.73
CA LEU A 23 -15.74 3.66 -20.97
C LEU A 23 -14.35 3.09 -21.27
N ASP A 24 -13.47 3.92 -21.83
CA ASP A 24 -12.10 3.56 -22.17
C ASP A 24 -11.08 4.26 -21.25
N ASP A 25 -11.51 4.85 -20.13
CA ASP A 25 -10.59 5.53 -19.21
C ASP A 25 -9.84 4.52 -18.34
N GLN A 26 -8.59 4.30 -18.73
CA GLN A 26 -7.66 3.39 -18.10
C GLN A 26 -7.41 3.74 -16.62
N VAL A 27 -7.12 2.71 -15.83
CA VAL A 27 -6.50 2.88 -14.51
C VAL A 27 -5.25 3.77 -14.61
N ARG A 28 -4.95 4.51 -13.54
CA ARG A 28 -3.79 5.41 -13.49
C ARG A 28 -2.82 4.96 -12.42
N TYR A 29 -1.55 5.08 -12.74
CA TYR A 29 -0.45 4.90 -11.80
C TYR A 29 0.46 6.11 -11.92
N PHE A 30 0.56 6.88 -10.84
CA PHE A 30 1.38 8.05 -10.73
C PHE A 30 2.57 7.72 -9.84
N GLU A 31 3.73 7.55 -10.45
CA GLU A 31 5.01 7.31 -9.79
C GLU A 31 5.52 8.63 -9.20
N SER A 32 5.73 8.66 -7.89
CA SER A 32 6.31 9.81 -7.19
C SER A 32 7.74 10.05 -7.65
N GLN A 33 8.13 11.31 -7.78
CA GLN A 33 9.52 11.69 -8.09
C GLN A 33 10.29 12.16 -6.83
N GLY A 34 9.69 12.02 -5.65
CA GLY A 34 10.29 12.40 -4.36
C GLY A 34 10.30 13.90 -4.05
N ASP A 35 9.93 14.74 -5.00
CA ASP A 35 9.88 16.21 -4.88
C ASP A 35 8.46 16.77 -4.82
N GLY A 36 7.47 15.89 -4.64
CA GLY A 36 6.04 16.23 -4.65
C GLY A 36 5.44 16.31 -6.06
N THR A 37 6.22 16.04 -7.10
CA THR A 37 5.72 15.82 -8.46
C THR A 37 5.52 14.33 -8.75
N PHE A 38 4.70 14.05 -9.77
CA PHE A 38 4.33 12.69 -10.15
C PHE A 38 4.36 12.52 -11.67
N VAL A 39 4.72 11.31 -12.13
CA VAL A 39 4.69 10.92 -13.54
C VAL A 39 3.70 9.79 -13.74
N GLU A 40 2.74 9.97 -14.65
CA GLU A 40 1.78 8.91 -15.00
C GLU A 40 2.49 7.83 -15.83
N ARG A 41 2.42 6.57 -15.38
CA ARG A 41 3.16 5.43 -15.93
C ARG A 41 2.33 4.16 -16.08
N ALA A 42 0.99 4.19 -15.95
CA ALA A 42 0.17 2.98 -15.98
C ALA A 42 0.45 2.10 -17.19
N THR A 43 0.44 2.69 -18.40
CA THR A 43 0.71 1.94 -19.63
C THR A 43 2.13 1.36 -19.68
N ALA A 44 3.13 2.10 -19.20
CA ALA A 44 4.52 1.64 -19.17
C ALA A 44 4.72 0.45 -18.20
N MET A 45 3.90 0.38 -17.15
CA MET A 45 3.89 -0.70 -16.17
C MET A 45 2.90 -1.84 -16.52
N GLY A 46 2.27 -1.81 -17.70
CA GLY A 46 1.31 -2.82 -18.12
C GLY A 46 -0.05 -2.77 -17.40
N LEU A 47 -0.32 -1.69 -16.66
CA LEU A 47 -1.58 -1.45 -15.96
C LEU A 47 -2.61 -0.87 -16.95
N THR A 48 -3.15 -1.71 -17.84
CA THR A 48 -3.96 -1.28 -19.00
C THR A 48 -5.45 -1.53 -18.91
N SER A 49 -5.98 -1.97 -17.77
CA SER A 49 -7.43 -2.17 -17.64
C SER A 49 -8.19 -0.84 -17.78
N THR A 50 -9.27 -0.90 -18.55
CA THR A 50 -10.32 0.12 -18.67
C THR A 50 -11.60 -0.31 -17.96
N GLY A 51 -11.50 -1.30 -17.08
CA GLY A 51 -12.60 -1.81 -16.28
C GLY A 51 -13.24 -0.75 -15.39
N GLN A 52 -14.50 -0.97 -15.06
CA GLN A 52 -15.23 -0.08 -14.17
C GLN A 52 -14.85 -0.35 -12.70
N GLY A 53 -13.71 0.15 -12.28
CA GLY A 53 -13.17 -0.04 -10.93
C GLY A 53 -14.13 0.40 -9.83
N ARG A 54 -14.36 -0.49 -8.86
CA ARG A 54 -15.18 -0.26 -7.67
C ARG A 54 -14.40 -0.37 -6.38
N GLY A 55 -13.46 -1.30 -6.32
CA GLY A 55 -12.58 -1.47 -5.18
C GLY A 55 -11.14 -1.63 -5.62
N VAL A 56 -10.23 -1.23 -4.73
CA VAL A 56 -8.81 -1.43 -4.91
C VAL A 56 -8.21 -1.89 -3.59
N ALA A 57 -7.33 -2.88 -3.65
CA ALA A 57 -6.46 -3.25 -2.54
C ALA A 57 -5.02 -3.31 -3.05
N CYS A 58 -4.13 -2.62 -2.35
CA CYS A 58 -2.69 -2.64 -2.62
C CYS A 58 -1.99 -3.31 -1.44
N PHE A 59 -1.34 -4.45 -1.69
CA PHE A 59 -0.67 -5.24 -0.66
C PHE A 59 0.31 -6.24 -1.28
N ASP A 60 1.32 -6.62 -0.52
CA ASP A 60 2.28 -7.68 -0.86
C ASP A 60 1.59 -9.04 -0.64
N ALA A 61 1.08 -9.65 -1.73
CA ALA A 61 0.19 -10.81 -1.66
C ALA A 61 0.97 -12.11 -1.51
N ASP A 62 2.10 -12.24 -2.19
CA ASP A 62 2.94 -13.43 -2.20
C ASP A 62 4.14 -13.37 -1.24
N ARG A 63 4.32 -12.23 -0.55
CA ARG A 63 5.33 -12.00 0.52
C ARG A 63 6.75 -11.89 -0.02
N ASP A 64 6.92 -11.35 -1.21
CA ASP A 64 8.22 -11.06 -1.80
C ASP A 64 8.71 -9.61 -1.53
N GLY A 65 7.80 -8.74 -1.06
CA GLY A 65 8.10 -7.37 -0.67
C GLY A 65 7.69 -6.31 -1.69
N ASP A 66 7.23 -6.70 -2.85
CA ASP A 66 6.67 -5.79 -3.84
C ASP A 66 5.16 -5.65 -3.64
N ILE A 67 4.64 -4.44 -3.84
CA ILE A 67 3.20 -4.19 -3.65
C ILE A 67 2.44 -4.62 -4.90
N ASP A 68 1.57 -5.61 -4.74
CA ASP A 68 0.60 -6.04 -5.74
C ASP A 68 -0.67 -5.20 -5.67
N ILE A 69 -1.49 -5.30 -6.72
CA ILE A 69 -2.74 -4.55 -6.85
C ILE A 69 -3.86 -5.48 -7.25
N TYR A 70 -4.90 -5.53 -6.42
CA TYR A 70 -6.18 -6.13 -6.79
C TYR A 70 -7.20 -5.04 -7.07
N VAL A 71 -7.88 -5.14 -8.22
CA VAL A 71 -8.99 -4.26 -8.62
C VAL A 71 -10.24 -5.10 -8.75
N SER A 72 -11.26 -4.76 -7.96
CA SER A 72 -12.61 -5.27 -8.21
C SER A 72 -13.36 -4.33 -9.14
N ASN A 73 -13.92 -4.90 -10.19
CA ASN A 73 -14.68 -4.18 -11.21
C ASN A 73 -16.18 -4.41 -10.99
N ASN A 74 -16.99 -3.40 -11.33
CA ASN A 74 -18.43 -3.60 -11.42
C ASN A 74 -18.71 -4.45 -12.66
N GLU A 75 -19.05 -5.70 -12.45
CA GLU A 75 -19.19 -6.69 -13.52
C GLU A 75 -20.26 -6.27 -14.55
N HIS A 76 -20.02 -6.62 -15.82
CA HIS A 76 -20.94 -6.70 -16.98
C HIS A 76 -20.74 -5.77 -18.18
N LEU A 77 -19.74 -4.88 -18.23
CA LEU A 77 -19.63 -3.95 -19.36
C LEU A 77 -18.31 -3.97 -20.14
N VAL A 78 -17.15 -4.03 -19.47
CA VAL A 78 -15.85 -3.81 -20.15
C VAL A 78 -14.76 -4.80 -19.72
N ASP A 79 -14.59 -5.08 -18.43
CA ASP A 79 -13.53 -5.95 -17.92
C ASP A 79 -13.97 -6.76 -16.69
N SER A 80 -13.26 -7.85 -16.40
CA SER A 80 -13.37 -8.65 -15.16
C SER A 80 -12.49 -8.06 -14.06
N ASP A 81 -12.56 -8.60 -12.84
CA ASP A 81 -11.59 -8.26 -11.78
C ASP A 81 -10.14 -8.48 -12.26
N ASN A 82 -9.24 -7.59 -11.87
CA ASN A 82 -7.84 -7.64 -12.25
C ASN A 82 -6.95 -7.85 -11.03
N PHE A 83 -5.98 -8.75 -11.15
CA PHE A 83 -4.92 -8.92 -10.16
C PHE A 83 -3.57 -8.72 -10.84
N TYR A 84 -2.88 -7.65 -10.45
CA TYR A 84 -1.57 -7.29 -10.96
C TYR A 84 -0.52 -7.71 -9.94
N VAL A 85 0.31 -8.69 -10.30
CA VAL A 85 1.44 -9.13 -9.49
C VAL A 85 2.68 -8.34 -9.89
N ASN A 86 3.26 -7.62 -8.96
CA ASN A 86 4.44 -6.81 -9.19
C ASN A 86 5.70 -7.68 -9.09
N ASN A 87 6.35 -7.93 -10.22
CA ASN A 87 7.61 -8.68 -10.29
C ASN A 87 8.78 -7.79 -10.75
N LEU A 88 8.72 -6.48 -10.47
CA LEU A 88 9.77 -5.54 -10.83
C LEU A 88 11.01 -5.81 -9.97
N SER A 89 12.05 -6.41 -10.57
CA SER A 89 13.31 -6.64 -9.87
C SER A 89 14.01 -5.32 -9.56
N THR A 90 14.23 -5.05 -8.27
CA THR A 90 15.03 -3.91 -7.79
C THR A 90 15.98 -4.38 -6.69
N ASP A 91 17.08 -3.65 -6.48
CA ASP A 91 17.97 -3.84 -5.32
C ASP A 91 17.47 -3.09 -4.07
N ASN A 92 16.22 -2.61 -4.09
CA ASN A 92 15.64 -1.87 -2.98
C ASN A 92 15.08 -2.82 -1.92
N HIS A 93 15.20 -2.39 -0.68
CA HIS A 93 14.72 -3.12 0.49
C HIS A 93 13.31 -2.70 0.90
N TYR A 94 12.66 -3.55 1.68
CA TYR A 94 11.36 -3.26 2.28
C TYR A 94 11.29 -3.69 3.75
N LEU A 95 10.30 -3.17 4.47
CA LEU A 95 9.85 -3.78 5.72
C LEU A 95 8.33 -3.70 5.78
N ALA A 96 7.69 -4.87 5.88
CA ALA A 96 6.28 -4.95 6.22
C ALA A 96 6.13 -5.11 7.73
N VAL A 97 5.27 -4.30 8.35
CA VAL A 97 5.01 -4.32 9.79
C VAL A 97 3.55 -4.62 10.04
N ARG A 98 3.29 -5.64 10.85
CA ARG A 98 1.94 -6.04 11.26
C ARG A 98 1.85 -6.06 12.76
N LEU A 99 0.87 -5.33 13.28
CA LEU A 99 0.64 -5.22 14.71
C LEU A 99 -0.47 -6.18 15.15
N ARG A 100 -0.29 -6.82 16.30
CA ARG A 100 -1.22 -7.82 16.84
C ARG A 100 -1.46 -7.60 18.34
N ASP A 101 -2.50 -8.27 18.84
CA ASP A 101 -2.76 -8.46 20.27
C ASP A 101 -2.95 -7.17 21.09
N CYS A 102 -3.45 -6.07 20.51
CA CYS A 102 -3.81 -4.86 21.26
C CYS A 102 -5.16 -4.98 22.00
N GLY A 103 -5.33 -6.06 22.77
CA GLY A 103 -6.54 -6.37 23.53
C GLY A 103 -7.75 -6.64 22.62
N LEU A 104 -8.86 -5.94 22.87
CA LEU A 104 -10.07 -6.05 22.03
C LEU A 104 -9.86 -5.51 20.61
N ASN A 105 -8.88 -4.62 20.42
CA ASN A 105 -8.46 -4.13 19.12
C ASN A 105 -7.34 -5.04 18.57
N THR A 106 -7.69 -6.28 18.20
CA THR A 106 -6.69 -7.32 17.88
C THR A 106 -5.75 -6.97 16.71
N ALA A 107 -6.17 -6.06 15.82
CA ALA A 107 -5.36 -5.55 14.71
C ALA A 107 -4.67 -4.22 15.00
N CYS A 108 -4.76 -3.70 16.23
CA CYS A 108 -4.13 -2.45 16.65
C CYS A 108 -4.50 -1.24 15.77
N LEU A 109 -5.75 -1.18 15.30
CA LEU A 109 -6.26 -0.05 14.50
C LEU A 109 -6.05 1.28 15.26
N GLY A 110 -5.54 2.30 14.57
CA GLY A 110 -5.17 3.59 15.13
C GLY A 110 -3.73 3.68 15.65
N ALA A 111 -2.96 2.58 15.65
CA ALA A 111 -1.54 2.63 15.95
C ALA A 111 -0.79 3.44 14.88
N ARG A 112 0.22 4.21 15.31
CA ARG A 112 1.11 4.97 14.43
C ARG A 112 2.52 4.39 14.52
N ILE A 113 3.07 4.03 13.38
CA ILE A 113 4.41 3.46 13.21
C ILE A 113 5.27 4.53 12.53
N GLU A 114 6.37 4.89 13.19
CA GLU A 114 7.43 5.74 12.64
C GLU A 114 8.64 4.85 12.37
N LEU A 115 9.14 4.90 11.15
CA LEU A 115 10.32 4.16 10.72
C LEU A 115 11.35 5.15 10.21
N SER A 116 12.56 5.08 10.76
CA SER A 116 13.69 5.91 10.36
C SER A 116 14.76 5.07 9.67
N ALA A 117 15.16 5.49 8.47
CA ALA A 117 16.18 4.84 7.65
C ALA A 117 16.87 5.87 6.75
N ASN A 118 18.19 5.77 6.57
CA ASN A 118 18.97 6.65 5.69
C ASN A 118 18.73 8.17 5.91
N GLY A 119 18.43 8.59 7.14
CA GLY A 119 18.16 10.01 7.46
C GLY A 119 16.75 10.50 7.14
N THR A 120 15.87 9.62 6.65
CA THR A 120 14.46 9.89 6.38
C THR A 120 13.58 9.18 7.40
N THR A 121 12.49 9.81 7.82
CA THR A 121 11.46 9.18 8.66
C THR A 121 10.17 9.04 7.87
N GLN A 122 9.69 7.81 7.74
CA GLN A 122 8.40 7.48 7.18
C GLN A 122 7.40 7.20 8.30
N ILE A 123 6.13 7.54 8.03
CA ILE A 123 5.03 7.31 8.97
C ILE A 123 3.97 6.48 8.28
N ARG A 124 3.47 5.46 8.98
CA ARG A 124 2.27 4.71 8.60
C ARG A 124 1.34 4.59 9.80
N GLU A 125 0.05 4.56 9.55
CA GLU A 125 -0.96 4.28 10.57
C GLU A 125 -1.69 3.00 10.19
N ILE A 126 -1.95 2.15 11.17
CA ILE A 126 -2.78 0.96 10.95
C ILE A 126 -4.24 1.40 10.92
N ARG A 127 -4.91 1.21 9.79
CA ARG A 127 -6.24 1.78 9.52
C ARG A 127 -7.25 0.70 9.14
N ALA A 128 -8.52 1.05 9.35
CA ALA A 128 -9.67 0.43 8.72
C ALA A 128 -10.42 1.51 7.91
N GLY A 129 -10.99 1.14 6.78
CA GLY A 129 -11.59 2.05 5.79
C GLY A 129 -10.57 2.77 4.88
N SER A 130 -9.67 2.04 4.20
CA SER A 130 -8.65 2.64 3.33
C SER A 130 -9.18 3.08 1.97
N ASN A 131 -10.10 2.32 1.36
CA ASN A 131 -10.53 2.52 -0.01
C ASN A 131 -12.06 2.45 -0.15
N PHE A 132 -12.58 2.83 -1.31
CA PHE A 132 -14.01 2.73 -1.61
C PHE A 132 -14.40 1.26 -1.77
N VAL A 133 -15.41 0.80 -1.01
CA VAL A 133 -15.95 -0.59 -1.06
C VAL A 133 -14.88 -1.69 -0.91
N SER A 134 -13.72 -1.36 -0.35
CA SER A 134 -12.55 -2.25 -0.26
C SER A 134 -11.60 -1.80 0.84
N GLN A 135 -10.67 -2.67 1.23
CA GLN A 135 -9.79 -2.46 2.36
C GLN A 135 -8.44 -3.14 2.13
N ASN A 136 -7.34 -2.40 2.30
CA ASN A 136 -6.01 -2.99 2.39
C ASN A 136 -5.87 -3.78 3.71
N PRO A 137 -5.04 -4.83 3.79
CA PRO A 137 -4.70 -5.47 5.05
C PRO A 137 -4.27 -4.46 6.12
N ALA A 138 -4.52 -4.77 7.40
CA ALA A 138 -4.08 -3.96 8.54
C ALA A 138 -2.57 -4.12 8.78
N GLU A 139 -1.79 -3.68 7.80
CA GLU A 139 -0.34 -3.82 7.69
C GLU A 139 0.25 -2.51 7.18
N ALA A 140 1.46 -2.19 7.61
CA ALA A 140 2.22 -1.05 7.13
C ALA A 140 3.37 -1.54 6.25
N HIS A 141 3.40 -1.08 5.01
CA HIS A 141 4.52 -1.29 4.10
C HIS A 141 5.43 -0.07 4.05
N PHE A 142 6.73 -0.31 4.10
CA PHE A 142 7.78 0.69 3.96
C PHE A 142 8.74 0.25 2.87
N GLY A 143 8.84 1.02 1.78
CA GLY A 143 9.97 0.93 0.86
C GLY A 143 11.16 1.64 1.49
N LEU A 144 12.36 1.08 1.39
CA LEU A 144 13.53 1.54 2.15
C LEU A 144 14.71 1.96 1.26
N GLY A 145 14.56 1.89 -0.06
CA GLY A 145 15.66 2.09 -1.00
C GLY A 145 16.82 1.16 -0.65
N SER A 146 18.01 1.70 -0.50
CA SER A 146 19.21 0.93 -0.14
C SER A 146 19.40 0.66 1.36
N ALA A 147 18.47 1.05 2.24
CA ALA A 147 18.64 0.85 3.69
C ALA A 147 18.43 -0.62 4.07
N SER A 148 19.46 -1.25 4.64
CA SER A 148 19.39 -2.65 5.10
C SER A 148 19.05 -2.80 6.60
N VAL A 149 18.95 -1.68 7.33
CA VAL A 149 18.67 -1.61 8.76
C VAL A 149 17.84 -0.37 9.06
N VAL A 150 16.88 -0.49 9.99
CA VAL A 150 15.97 0.61 10.38
C VAL A 150 15.80 0.71 11.89
N ASP A 151 15.41 1.90 12.35
CA ASP A 151 14.88 2.12 13.69
C ASP A 151 13.37 2.36 13.61
N LEU A 152 12.62 1.83 14.56
CA LEU A 152 11.16 1.83 14.55
C LEU A 152 10.59 2.25 15.90
N ALA A 153 9.63 3.18 15.88
CA ALA A 153 8.86 3.58 17.03
C ALA A 153 7.36 3.39 16.78
N ILE A 154 6.65 2.79 17.74
CA ILE A 154 5.21 2.55 17.67
C ILE A 154 4.54 3.36 18.77
N ARG A 155 3.54 4.16 18.41
CA ARG A 155 2.51 4.64 19.33
C ARG A 155 1.29 3.75 19.19
N TRP A 156 0.98 3.00 20.23
CA TRP A 156 -0.13 2.05 20.27
C TRP A 156 -1.48 2.76 20.42
N PRO A 157 -2.62 2.09 20.15
CA PRO A 157 -3.94 2.71 20.24
C PRO A 157 -4.31 3.19 21.64
N ASP A 158 -3.73 2.59 22.68
CA ASP A 158 -3.91 2.98 24.08
C ASP A 158 -3.01 4.17 24.50
N GLY A 159 -2.18 4.67 23.59
CA GLY A 159 -1.24 5.76 23.81
C GLY A 159 0.13 5.34 24.35
N SER A 160 0.33 4.06 24.68
CA SER A 160 1.65 3.54 25.06
C SER A 160 2.63 3.60 23.88
N ARG A 161 3.93 3.46 24.17
CA ARG A 161 5.00 3.59 23.16
C ARG A 161 6.03 2.48 23.29
N SER A 162 6.48 1.98 22.14
CA SER A 162 7.60 1.04 22.02
C SER A 162 8.61 1.56 21.02
N GLU A 163 9.89 1.28 21.27
CA GLU A 163 11.00 1.62 20.39
C GLU A 163 11.86 0.38 20.15
N PHE A 164 12.32 0.24 18.91
CA PHE A 164 13.12 -0.88 18.45
C PHE A 164 14.24 -0.32 17.56
N ALA A 165 15.47 -0.74 17.83
CA ALA A 165 16.64 -0.23 17.10
C ALA A 165 17.30 -1.34 16.29
N ALA A 166 17.96 -0.96 15.21
CA ALA A 166 18.76 -1.84 14.36
C ALA A 166 18.01 -3.10 13.88
N ILE A 167 16.77 -2.93 13.41
CA ILE A 167 15.96 -4.00 12.82
C ILE A 167 16.45 -4.29 11.39
N GLY A 168 16.69 -5.57 11.08
CA GLY A 168 16.96 -6.02 9.71
C GLY A 168 15.70 -6.04 8.83
N VAL A 169 15.90 -5.84 7.53
CA VAL A 169 14.84 -5.60 6.53
C VAL A 169 14.49 -6.88 5.73
N ASP A 170 13.71 -6.72 4.66
CA ASP A 170 13.27 -7.74 3.69
C ASP A 170 12.42 -8.85 4.29
N ARG A 171 11.44 -8.43 5.09
CA ARG A 171 10.55 -9.37 5.79
C ARG A 171 9.24 -8.72 6.22
N LEU A 172 8.31 -9.59 6.58
CA LEU A 172 7.25 -9.27 7.52
C LEU A 172 7.78 -9.33 8.96
N LEU A 173 7.55 -8.25 9.70
CA LEU A 173 7.79 -8.14 11.13
C LEU A 173 6.45 -8.04 11.87
N GLU A 174 6.17 -9.02 12.73
CA GLU A 174 5.01 -9.00 13.61
C GLU A 174 5.40 -8.51 15.00
N LEU A 175 4.65 -7.53 15.54
CA LEU A 175 4.90 -6.93 16.85
C LEU A 175 3.59 -6.82 17.65
N SER A 176 3.70 -6.97 18.96
CA SER A 176 2.59 -6.78 19.91
C SER A 176 3.01 -5.79 21.00
N PRO A 177 2.06 -5.15 21.71
CA PRO A 177 2.39 -4.31 22.87
C PRO A 177 3.22 -5.08 23.90
N ALA A 178 4.05 -4.37 24.66
CA ALA A 178 4.69 -4.96 25.82
C ALA A 178 3.61 -5.43 26.82
N PRO A 179 3.84 -6.57 27.52
CA PRO A 179 2.91 -7.10 28.50
C PRO A 179 2.70 -6.16 29.70
#